data_AF-A0A967T0S4-F1
#
_entry.id   AF-A0A967T0S4-F1
#
_cell.length_a   1.000
_cell.length_b   1.000
_cell.length_c   1.000
_cell.angle_alpha   90.00
_cell.angle_beta   90.00
_cell.angle_gamma   90.00
#
_symmetry.space_group_name_H-M   'P 1'
#
loop_
_entity.id
_entity.type
_entity.pdbx_description
1 polymer ?
#
loop_
_entity_poly.entity_id
_entity_poly.type
_entity_poly.pdbx_seq_one_letter_code
_entity_poly.pdbx_strand_id
1 'polypeptide(L)'
;MQQAKIVTGTSLRADSDETVDAEVWPEGSLEVLSQVEMEQLRQHGEGGLHEVLRRSILAVLNTGSDLDDTRAVLEKYKDFEVGFLQ
;
A
#
# COMPACT_ATOMS: atom_id res chain seq x y z
N MET A 1 14.11 4.82 15.39
CA MET A 1 12.79 4.21 15.20
C MET A 1 12.16 4.99 14.07
N GLN A 2 11.83 4.32 12.96
CA GLN A 2 11.42 4.98 11.72
C GLN A 2 10.00 4.52 11.42
N GLN A 3 9.16 5.49 11.05
CA GLN A 3 7.72 5.32 11.05
C GLN A 3 7.16 5.07 9.62
N ALA A 4 5.90 4.70 9.41
CA ALA A 4 5.29 4.55 8.07
C ALA A 4 3.94 5.27 8.07
N LYS A 5 3.72 6.28 7.21
CA LYS A 5 2.45 7.05 7.07
C LYS A 5 1.70 6.46 5.93
N ILE A 6 0.40 6.50 6.13
CA ILE A 6 -0.55 6.48 5.04
C ILE A 6 -1.65 7.49 5.53
N VAL A 7 -1.99 8.54 4.77
CA VAL A 7 -2.68 9.77 5.27
C VAL A 7 -4.09 10.00 4.72
N THR A 8 -5.22 9.70 5.38
CA THR A 8 -6.51 10.22 4.87
C THR A 8 -7.48 10.70 5.92
N GLY A 9 -8.06 11.86 5.60
CA GLY A 9 -9.19 12.45 6.27
C GLY A 9 -10.52 12.10 5.59
N THR A 10 -11.50 11.74 6.44
CA THR A 10 -12.94 12.14 6.42
C THR A 10 -13.69 12.11 5.08
N SER A 11 -14.83 11.43 4.91
CA SER A 11 -16.00 11.29 5.80
C SER A 11 -17.05 10.33 5.19
N LEU A 12 -17.70 9.49 6.02
CA LEU A 12 -18.72 8.50 5.66
C LEU A 12 -19.88 9.01 4.76
N ARG A 13 -20.15 8.30 3.64
CA ARG A 13 -21.51 7.95 3.13
C ARG A 13 -21.46 6.69 2.25
N ALA A 14 -22.45 5.80 2.43
CA ALA A 14 -22.60 4.55 1.69
C ALA A 14 -23.07 4.81 0.24
N ASP A 15 -22.14 4.70 -0.71
CA ASP A 15 -22.25 4.27 -2.14
C ASP A 15 -20.91 4.47 -2.90
N SER A 16 -19.87 5.02 -2.27
CA SER A 16 -18.74 5.59 -2.98
C SER A 16 -17.52 4.67 -3.05
N ASP A 17 -16.92 4.62 -4.24
CA ASP A 17 -15.56 4.14 -4.52
C ASP A 17 -14.49 5.06 -3.86
N GLU A 18 -14.77 5.50 -2.65
CA GLU A 18 -14.01 6.50 -1.92
C GLU A 18 -12.87 5.82 -1.20
N THR A 19 -11.67 6.02 -1.72
CA THR A 19 -10.45 5.51 -1.12
C THR A 19 -10.03 6.39 0.03
N VAL A 20 -9.47 5.76 1.06
CA VAL A 20 -8.79 6.45 2.15
C VAL A 20 -7.39 5.89 2.32
N ASP A 21 -6.42 6.77 2.48
CA ASP A 21 -5.10 6.49 2.98
C ASP A 21 -5.15 6.31 4.53
N ALA A 22 -4.49 5.28 5.07
CA ALA A 22 -4.65 4.86 6.47
C ALA A 22 -3.34 4.40 7.11
N GLU A 23 -2.79 5.12 8.09
CA GLU A 23 -1.47 4.87 8.67
C GLU A 23 -1.44 3.54 9.43
N VAL A 24 -0.45 2.69 9.12
CA VAL A 24 -0.32 1.36 9.74
C VAL A 24 1.05 1.16 10.36
N TRP A 25 1.06 0.51 11.52
CA TRP A 25 2.28 0.07 12.18
C TRP A 25 2.52 -1.40 11.88
N PRO A 26 3.58 -1.74 11.13
CA PRO A 26 3.93 -3.13 10.91
C PRO A 26 4.38 -3.79 12.21
N GLU A 27 3.94 -5.03 12.42
CA GLU A 27 4.39 -5.87 13.53
C GLU A 27 5.29 -7.01 13.00
N GLY A 28 6.31 -7.39 13.77
CA GLY A 28 7.20 -8.50 13.41
C GLY A 28 8.29 -8.09 12.42
N SER A 29 8.42 -8.81 11.29
CA SER A 29 9.59 -8.67 10.40
C SER A 29 9.73 -7.30 9.73
N LEU A 30 8.65 -6.54 9.61
CA LEU A 30 8.66 -5.18 9.06
C LEU A 30 8.75 -4.09 10.16
N GLU A 31 8.77 -4.48 11.45
CA GLU A 31 8.92 -3.55 12.58
C GLU A 31 10.32 -2.96 12.67
N VAL A 32 11.34 -3.75 12.29
CA VAL A 32 12.75 -3.34 12.32
C VAL A 32 13.38 -3.67 10.97
N LEU A 33 13.61 -2.63 10.17
CA LEU A 33 14.30 -2.71 8.89
C LEU A 33 15.63 -1.95 8.96
N SER A 34 16.65 -2.49 8.31
CA SER A 34 17.89 -1.76 8.03
C SER A 34 17.66 -0.69 6.96
N GLN A 35 18.56 0.29 6.89
CA GLN A 35 18.48 1.35 5.87
C GLN A 35 18.56 0.80 4.44
N VAL A 36 19.27 -0.30 4.24
CA VAL A 36 19.41 -0.94 2.92
C VAL A 36 18.11 -1.64 2.50
N GLU A 37 17.43 -2.29 3.43
CA GLU A 37 16.13 -2.92 3.16
C GLU A 37 15.05 -1.87 2.90
N MET A 38 15.03 -0.80 3.69
CA MET A 38 14.14 0.35 3.47
C MET A 38 14.34 0.98 2.09
N GLU A 39 15.59 1.17 1.69
CA GLU A 39 15.90 1.74 0.38
C GLU A 39 15.43 0.81 -0.76
N GLN A 40 15.63 -0.51 -0.65
CA GLN A 40 15.11 -1.47 -1.62
C GLN A 40 13.57 -1.48 -1.71
N LEU A 41 12.88 -1.29 -0.58
CA LEU A 41 11.41 -1.22 -0.53
C LEU A 41 10.86 0.10 -1.09
N ARG A 42 11.61 1.20 -0.98
CA ARG A 42 11.23 2.52 -1.52
C ARG A 42 11.63 2.74 -2.98
N GLN A 43 12.55 1.93 -3.50
CA GLN A 43 13.02 2.07 -4.87
C GLN A 43 11.92 1.73 -5.88
N HIS A 44 11.53 2.73 -6.67
CA HIS A 44 10.68 2.58 -7.84
C HIS A 44 11.53 2.27 -9.08
N GLY A 45 11.23 1.19 -9.81
CA GLY A 45 11.92 0.83 -11.06
C GLY A 45 12.47 -0.61 -11.08
N GLU A 46 13.27 -0.93 -12.10
CA GLU A 46 13.90 -2.26 -12.24
C GLU A 46 14.83 -2.55 -11.05
N GLY A 47 14.60 -3.68 -10.39
CA GLY A 47 15.36 -4.11 -9.22
C GLY A 47 14.82 -3.62 -7.88
N GLY A 48 13.83 -2.73 -7.87
CA GLY A 48 13.14 -2.28 -6.66
C GLY A 48 12.00 -3.20 -6.24
N LEU A 49 11.71 -3.27 -4.93
CA LEU A 49 10.63 -4.10 -4.39
C LEU A 49 9.30 -3.34 -4.25
N HIS A 50 9.31 -2.03 -4.50
CA HIS A 50 8.16 -1.16 -4.32
C HIS A 50 6.91 -1.64 -5.07
N GLU A 51 7.03 -1.92 -6.37
CA GLU A 51 5.88 -2.33 -7.19
C GLU A 51 5.30 -3.68 -6.76
N VAL A 52 6.16 -4.61 -6.32
CA VAL A 52 5.74 -5.91 -5.81
C VAL A 52 5.00 -5.74 -4.48
N LEU A 53 5.55 -4.92 -3.58
CA LEU A 53 4.92 -4.59 -2.30
C LEU A 53 3.54 -3.95 -2.52
N ARG A 54 3.47 -2.94 -3.38
CA ARG A 54 2.24 -2.23 -3.76
C ARG A 54 1.17 -3.19 -4.25
N ARG A 55 1.50 -4.05 -5.23
CA ARG A 55 0.56 -5.05 -5.78
C ARG A 55 0.11 -6.06 -4.72
N SER A 56 1.01 -6.49 -3.86
CA SER A 56 0.71 -7.49 -2.81
C SER A 56 -0.26 -6.92 -1.77
N ILE A 57 -0.03 -5.68 -1.33
CA ILE A 57 -0.94 -4.99 -0.41
C ILE A 57 -2.30 -4.77 -1.06
N LEU A 58 -2.34 -4.26 -2.30
CA LEU A 58 -3.59 -4.04 -3.01
C LEU A 58 -4.40 -5.34 -3.19
N ALA A 59 -3.71 -6.46 -3.49
CA ALA A 59 -4.35 -7.76 -3.60
C ALA A 59 -4.99 -8.19 -2.27
N VAL A 60 -4.30 -8.00 -1.13
CA VAL A 60 -4.83 -8.30 0.20
C VAL A 60 -6.01 -7.40 0.55
N LEU A 61 -5.91 -6.09 0.29
CA LEU A 61 -6.99 -5.13 0.55
C LEU A 61 -8.23 -5.36 -0.32
N ASN A 62 -8.06 -5.88 -1.53
CA ASN A 62 -9.15 -6.24 -2.43
C ASN A 62 -9.70 -7.66 -2.19
N THR A 63 -9.22 -8.40 -1.18
CA THR A 63 -9.78 -9.72 -0.85
C THR A 63 -11.27 -9.62 -0.48
N GLY A 64 -12.08 -10.57 -0.95
CA GLY A 64 -13.53 -10.57 -0.73
C GLY A 64 -14.32 -9.63 -1.66
N SER A 65 -13.64 -8.98 -2.62
CA SER A 65 -14.29 -8.26 -3.72
C SER A 65 -14.89 -9.22 -4.74
N ASP A 66 -16.05 -8.87 -5.31
CA ASP A 66 -16.66 -9.59 -6.44
C ASP A 66 -15.90 -9.35 -7.76
N LEU A 67 -14.90 -8.45 -7.76
CA LEU A 67 -14.05 -8.14 -8.91
C LEU A 67 -12.93 -9.18 -9.07
N ASP A 68 -13.18 -10.18 -9.92
CA ASP A 68 -12.27 -11.31 -10.22
C ASP A 68 -11.18 -11.00 -11.26
N ASP A 69 -11.17 -9.78 -11.85
CA ASP A 69 -10.12 -9.38 -12.81
C ASP A 69 -9.06 -8.50 -12.12
N THR A 70 -7.87 -9.07 -11.92
CA THR A 70 -6.72 -8.37 -11.34
C THR A 70 -6.33 -7.11 -12.12
N ARG A 71 -6.48 -7.10 -13.45
CA ARG A 71 -6.17 -5.91 -14.26
C ARG A 71 -7.19 -4.81 -14.01
N ALA A 72 -8.46 -5.17 -13.91
CA ALA A 72 -9.51 -4.20 -13.59
C ALA A 72 -9.29 -3.58 -12.20
N VAL A 73 -8.84 -4.36 -11.21
CA VAL A 73 -8.46 -3.87 -9.88
C VAL A 73 -7.30 -2.88 -9.96
N LEU A 74 -6.24 -3.22 -10.71
CA LEU A 74 -5.06 -2.37 -10.85
C LEU A 74 -5.38 -1.04 -11.57
N GLU A 75 -6.22 -1.08 -12.60
CA GLU A 75 -6.68 0.12 -13.30
C GLU A 75 -7.60 0.99 -12.44
N LYS A 76 -8.50 0.34 -11.70
CA LYS A 76 -9.42 1.01 -10.77
C LYS A 76 -8.67 1.74 -9.67
N TYR A 77 -7.65 1.10 -9.09
CA TYR A 77 -6.81 1.66 -8.03
C TYR A 77 -5.40 2.01 -8.55
N LYS A 78 -5.32 2.64 -9.72
CA LYS A 78 -4.03 3.09 -10.29
C LYS A 78 -3.31 4.11 -9.41
N ASP A 79 -4.09 4.92 -8.67
CA ASP A 79 -3.59 5.98 -7.80
C ASP A 79 -3.24 5.47 -6.39
N PHE A 80 -3.51 4.19 -6.09
CA PHE A 80 -3.08 3.56 -4.84
C PHE A 80 -1.55 3.54 -4.76
N GLU A 81 -0.99 3.91 -3.62
CA GLU A 81 0.44 4.06 -3.43
C GLU A 81 0.84 3.71 -1.99
N VAL A 82 2.05 3.17 -1.81
CA VAL A 82 2.55 2.74 -0.49
C VAL A 82 3.86 3.47 -0.21
N GLY A 83 3.89 4.18 0.90
CA GLY A 83 5.05 4.93 1.37
C GLY A 83 5.49 4.51 2.76
N PHE A 84 6.75 4.80 3.05
CA PHE A 84 7.29 4.73 4.40
C PHE A 84 7.58 6.15 4.87
N LEU A 85 7.33 6.43 6.14
CA LEU A 85 7.77 7.65 6.80
C LEU A 85 9.13 7.43 7.40
N GLN A 86 9.64 8.46 8.04
CA GLN A 86 10.80 8.35 8.88
C GLN A 86 10.55 9.15 10.15
#